data_AF-A0A5J4Q622-F1
#
_entry.id   AF-A0A5J4Q622-F1
#
_cell.length_a   1.000
_cell.length_b   1.000
_cell.length_c   1.000
_cell.angle_alpha   90.00
_cell.angle_beta   90.00
_cell.angle_gamma   90.00
#
_symmetry.space_group_name_H-M   'P 1'
#
loop_
_entity.id
_entity.type
_entity.pdbx_description
1 polymer ?
#
loop_
_entity_poly.entity_id
_entity_poly.type
_entity_poly.pdbx_seq_one_letter_code
_entity_poly.pdbx_strand_id
1 'polypeptide(L)'
;MRKLKITELNRITPEEFKTAKKLPLIIVLDGVRSLHNIGSVFRTSDAFRVASVYLCGITATPPHPDIHKTALGAEYTVDWKYIKDTVDAIEELKQNGYVVYSVEQTERSTMLTDWVV
;
A
#
# COMPACT_ATOMS: atom_id res chain seq x y z
N MET A 1 -11.02 -28.27 -19.23
CA MET A 1 -11.26 -27.66 -17.90
C MET A 1 -12.15 -26.42 -18.05
N ARG A 2 -13.05 -26.12 -17.09
CA ARG A 2 -13.99 -24.98 -17.13
C ARG A 2 -13.46 -23.80 -16.29
N LYS A 3 -13.56 -22.56 -16.80
CA LYS A 3 -13.23 -21.33 -16.07
C LYS A 3 -14.35 -20.96 -15.08
N LEU A 4 -13.99 -20.59 -13.85
CA LEU A 4 -14.92 -20.08 -12.84
C LEU A 4 -15.35 -18.64 -13.13
N LYS A 5 -16.61 -18.31 -12.83
CA LYS A 5 -17.16 -16.94 -12.82
C LYS A 5 -16.69 -16.20 -11.57
N ILE A 6 -16.72 -14.86 -11.60
CA ILE A 6 -16.29 -14.03 -10.47
C ILE A 6 -17.09 -14.33 -9.19
N THR A 7 -18.38 -14.65 -9.35
CA THR A 7 -19.30 -15.03 -8.27
C THR A 7 -18.98 -16.39 -7.66
N GLU A 8 -18.23 -17.22 -8.37
CA GLU A 8 -17.79 -18.55 -7.91
C GLU A 8 -16.44 -18.50 -7.19
N LEU A 9 -15.81 -17.32 -7.08
CA LEU A 9 -14.49 -17.16 -6.46
C LEU A 9 -14.52 -16.97 -4.93
N ASN A 10 -15.69 -17.06 -4.28
CA ASN A 10 -15.88 -16.88 -2.83
C ASN A 10 -15.12 -15.67 -2.27
N ARG A 11 -15.18 -14.55 -2.98
CA ARG A 11 -14.51 -13.31 -2.55
C ARG A 11 -15.25 -12.75 -1.35
N ILE A 12 -14.48 -12.37 -0.33
CA ILE A 12 -14.99 -11.62 0.80
C ILE A 12 -15.52 -10.26 0.34
N THR A 13 -16.53 -9.73 1.03
CA THR A 13 -17.09 -8.41 0.75
C THR A 13 -16.08 -7.30 1.10
N PRO A 14 -16.25 -6.06 0.59
CA PRO A 14 -15.45 -4.92 1.02
C PRO A 14 -15.47 -4.70 2.55
N GLU A 15 -16.61 -4.92 3.21
CA GLU A 15 -16.77 -4.81 4.66
C GLU A 15 -16.01 -5.91 5.41
N GLU A 16 -16.11 -7.15 4.93
CA GLU A 16 -15.33 -8.28 5.47
C GLU A 16 -13.83 -8.08 5.25
N PHE A 17 -13.44 -7.50 4.11
CA PHE A 17 -12.05 -7.16 3.83
C PHE A 17 -11.52 -6.17 4.87
N LYS A 18 -12.27 -5.12 5.20
CA LYS A 18 -11.85 -4.10 6.18
C LYS A 18 -11.62 -4.67 7.58
N THR A 19 -12.42 -5.64 7.99
CA THR A 19 -12.31 -6.26 9.33
C THR A 19 -11.39 -7.48 9.36
N ALA A 20 -11.02 -8.03 8.20
CA ALA A 20 -10.10 -9.15 8.13
C ALA A 20 -8.71 -8.79 8.68
N LYS A 21 -8.05 -9.79 9.31
CA LYS A 21 -6.67 -9.66 9.79
C LYS A 21 -5.75 -9.17 8.65
N LYS A 22 -5.09 -8.03 8.90
CA LYS A 22 -4.14 -7.41 7.98
C LYS A 22 -2.71 -7.89 8.25
N LEU A 23 -1.89 -7.85 7.22
CA LEU A 23 -0.45 -7.91 7.37
C LEU A 23 0.00 -6.60 8.07
N PRO A 24 0.74 -6.65 9.19
CA PRO A 24 1.19 -5.46 9.93
C PRO A 24 2.35 -4.78 9.20
N LEU A 25 2.09 -4.38 7.96
CA LEU A 25 2.99 -3.70 7.05
C LEU A 25 2.31 -2.40 6.64
N ILE A 26 3.09 -1.31 6.66
CA ILE A 26 2.67 -0.01 6.16
C ILE A 26 3.62 0.38 5.03
N ILE A 27 3.05 0.79 3.90
CA ILE A 27 3.82 1.25 2.75
C ILE A 27 3.79 2.78 2.75
N VAL A 28 4.95 3.43 2.75
CA VAL A 28 5.06 4.89 2.67
C VAL A 28 5.51 5.26 1.26
N LEU A 29 4.70 6.05 0.55
CA LEU A 29 5.01 6.59 -0.77
C LEU A 29 5.55 8.02 -0.63
N ASP A 30 6.86 8.15 -0.64
CA ASP A 30 7.56 9.43 -0.57
C ASP A 30 7.62 10.11 -1.94
N GLY A 31 6.78 11.13 -2.15
CA GLY A 31 6.81 11.95 -3.36
C GLY A 31 6.62 11.20 -4.69
N VAL A 32 5.89 10.08 -4.70
CA VAL A 32 5.62 9.29 -5.90
C VAL A 32 4.68 10.06 -6.82
N ARG A 33 5.15 10.40 -8.02
CA ARG A 33 4.42 11.28 -8.95
C ARG A 33 3.50 10.55 -9.91
N SER A 34 3.81 9.29 -10.22
CA SER A 34 3.03 8.52 -11.20
C SER A 34 1.72 8.03 -10.59
N LEU A 35 0.60 8.57 -11.07
CA LEU A 35 -0.76 8.15 -10.69
C LEU A 35 -1.00 6.66 -10.94
N HIS A 36 -0.42 6.12 -12.01
CA HIS A 36 -0.46 4.68 -12.32
C HIS A 36 0.31 3.84 -11.31
N ASN A 37 1.46 4.33 -10.82
CA ASN A 37 2.23 3.62 -9.80
C ASN A 37 1.51 3.68 -8.46
N ILE A 38 0.93 4.83 -8.10
CA ILE A 38 0.13 4.97 -6.89
C ILE A 38 -1.01 3.95 -6.89
N GLY A 39 -1.80 3.89 -7.97
CA GLY A 39 -2.88 2.90 -8.04
C GLY A 39 -2.39 1.44 -8.11
N SER A 40 -1.24 1.17 -8.74
CA SER A 40 -0.63 -0.17 -8.72
C SER A 40 -0.19 -0.60 -7.32
N VAL A 41 0.29 0.33 -6.49
CA VAL A 41 0.59 0.09 -5.07
C VAL A 41 -0.70 -0.24 -4.32
N PHE A 42 -1.76 0.53 -4.47
CA PHE A 42 -3.06 0.22 -3.87
C PHE A 42 -3.54 -1.19 -4.23
N ARG A 43 -3.50 -1.55 -5.52
CA ARG A 43 -3.92 -2.87 -6.00
C ARG A 43 -3.09 -4.00 -5.40
N THR A 44 -1.79 -3.78 -5.24
CA THR A 44 -0.88 -4.76 -4.63
C THR A 44 -1.15 -4.88 -3.13
N SER A 45 -1.33 -3.75 -2.44
CA SER A 45 -1.69 -3.70 -1.03
C SER A 45 -2.99 -4.43 -0.71
N ASP A 46 -4.00 -4.31 -1.58
CA ASP A 46 -5.27 -5.02 -1.44
C ASP A 46 -5.07 -6.55 -1.53
N ALA A 47 -4.32 -7.01 -2.52
CA ALA A 47 -4.03 -8.43 -2.72
C ALA A 47 -3.29 -9.07 -1.53
N PHE A 48 -2.35 -8.33 -0.92
CA PHE A 48 -1.59 -8.79 0.25
C PHE A 48 -2.24 -8.46 1.60
N ARG A 49 -3.39 -7.76 1.60
CA ARG A 49 -4.05 -7.24 2.82
C ARG A 49 -3.09 -6.44 3.71
N VAL A 50 -2.29 -5.58 3.09
CA VAL A 50 -1.42 -4.62 3.79
C VAL A 50 -2.27 -3.74 4.71
N ALA A 51 -1.75 -3.41 5.89
CA ALA A 51 -2.50 -2.67 6.89
C ALA A 51 -2.82 -1.24 6.44
N SER A 52 -1.84 -0.53 5.87
CA SER A 52 -2.10 0.82 5.36
C SER A 52 -1.10 1.31 4.31
N VAL A 53 -1.51 2.28 3.51
CA VAL A 53 -0.65 3.05 2.58
C VAL A 53 -0.60 4.51 3.01
N TYR A 54 0.59 5.06 3.22
CA TYR A 54 0.80 6.47 3.55
C TYR A 54 1.27 7.19 2.29
N LEU A 55 0.56 8.24 1.90
CA LEU A 55 0.87 9.06 0.74
C LEU A 55 1.55 10.34 1.24
N CYS A 56 2.79 10.57 0.85
CA CYS A 56 3.59 11.65 1.40
C CYS A 56 4.06 12.67 0.37
N GLY A 57 4.22 13.92 0.80
CA GLY A 57 4.75 15.00 -0.03
C GLY A 57 3.88 15.30 -1.23
N ILE A 58 4.48 15.28 -2.43
CA ILE A 58 3.79 15.58 -3.69
C ILE A 58 2.95 14.40 -4.23
N THR A 59 2.85 13.29 -3.49
CA THR A 59 2.09 12.12 -3.92
C THR A 59 0.59 12.45 -3.99
N ALA A 60 0.00 12.26 -5.16
CA ALA A 60 -1.43 12.49 -5.36
C ALA A 60 -2.29 11.50 -4.56
N THR A 61 -3.47 11.94 -4.14
CA THR A 61 -4.38 11.14 -3.31
C THR A 61 -5.64 10.72 -4.06
N PRO A 62 -6.26 9.57 -3.70
CA PRO A 62 -7.63 9.30 -4.08
C PRO A 62 -8.61 10.34 -3.49
N PRO A 63 -9.75 10.60 -4.15
CA PRO A 63 -10.17 10.06 -5.43
C PRO A 63 -9.47 10.76 -6.62
N HIS A 64 -8.90 9.96 -7.54
CA HIS A 64 -8.35 10.46 -8.81
C HIS A 64 -8.60 9.43 -9.92
N PRO A 65 -9.11 9.82 -11.11
CA PRO A 65 -9.49 8.86 -12.16
C PRO A 65 -8.35 7.93 -12.60
N ASP A 66 -7.12 8.44 -12.72
CA ASP A 66 -5.98 7.63 -13.14
C ASP A 66 -5.43 6.69 -12.06
N ILE A 67 -5.59 7.07 -10.77
CA ILE A 67 -5.33 6.15 -9.66
C ILE A 67 -6.38 5.03 -9.71
N HIS A 68 -7.66 5.38 -9.83
CA HIS A 68 -8.78 4.41 -9.88
C HIS A 68 -8.61 3.37 -11.00
N LYS A 69 -8.21 3.79 -12.20
CA LYS A 69 -7.98 2.90 -13.35
C LYS A 69 -6.98 1.77 -13.06
N THR A 70 -6.00 2.01 -12.18
CA THR A 70 -4.94 1.03 -11.87
C THR A 70 -5.15 0.34 -10.53
N ALA A 71 -5.75 1.04 -9.55
CA ALA A 71 -6.14 0.51 -8.25
C ALA A 71 -7.32 -0.47 -8.34
N LEU A 72 -8.21 -0.30 -9.32
CA LEU A 72 -9.39 -1.14 -9.53
C LEU A 72 -10.32 -1.24 -8.30
N GLY A 73 -10.46 -0.13 -7.58
CA GLY A 73 -11.31 -0.04 -6.38
C GLY A 73 -10.59 -0.36 -5.07
N ALA A 74 -9.32 -0.78 -5.12
CA ALA A 74 -8.50 -1.03 -3.93
C ALA A 74 -8.35 0.21 -3.02
N GLU A 75 -8.44 1.41 -3.58
CA GLU A 75 -8.40 2.67 -2.84
C GLU A 75 -9.60 2.88 -1.89
N TYR A 76 -10.66 2.06 -2.02
CA TYR A 76 -11.83 2.07 -1.15
C TYR A 76 -11.75 1.04 0.00
N THR A 77 -10.89 0.03 -0.14
CA THR A 77 -10.77 -1.12 0.77
C THR A 77 -9.48 -1.11 1.58
N VAL A 78 -8.38 -0.60 1.00
CA VAL A 78 -7.10 -0.41 1.68
C VAL A 78 -7.14 0.88 2.48
N ASP A 79 -6.85 0.81 3.77
CA ASP A 79 -6.74 2.00 4.60
C ASP A 79 -5.54 2.83 4.15
N TRP A 80 -5.72 4.14 4.03
CA TRP A 80 -4.64 5.04 3.65
C TRP A 80 -4.78 6.39 4.34
N LYS A 81 -3.67 7.12 4.40
CA LYS A 81 -3.64 8.48 4.90
C LYS A 81 -2.64 9.34 4.14
N TYR A 82 -2.90 10.63 4.07
CA TYR A 82 -1.96 11.60 3.52
C TYR A 82 -1.20 12.29 4.66
N ILE A 83 0.12 12.44 4.50
CA ILE A 83 0.96 13.23 5.38
C ILE A 83 1.81 14.17 4.53
N LYS A 84 1.86 15.46 4.88
CA LYS A 84 2.60 16.46 4.10
C LYS A 84 4.10 16.19 4.05
N ASP A 85 4.72 15.87 5.19
CA ASP A 85 6.14 15.56 5.29
C ASP A 85 6.34 14.05 5.52
N THR A 86 7.22 13.43 4.73
CA THR A 86 7.56 12.01 4.89
C THR A 86 8.25 11.77 6.23
N VAL A 87 9.03 12.73 6.75
CA VAL A 87 9.70 12.60 8.05
C VAL A 87 8.68 12.44 9.18
N ASP A 88 7.62 13.26 9.19
CA ASP A 88 6.53 13.16 10.18
C ASP A 88 5.90 11.76 10.16
N ALA A 89 5.69 11.20 8.96
CA ALA A 89 5.15 9.85 8.80
C ALA A 89 6.05 8.78 9.40
N ILE A 90 7.36 8.88 9.18
CA ILE A 90 8.34 7.95 9.72
C ILE A 90 8.45 8.06 11.24
N GLU A 91 8.42 9.28 11.79
CA GLU A 91 8.45 9.50 13.23
C GLU A 91 7.24 8.90 13.93
N GLU A 92 6.04 9.13 13.40
CA GLU A 92 4.80 8.52 13.91
C GLU A 92 4.87 6.98 13.90
N LEU A 93 5.35 6.39 12.79
CA LEU A 93 5.48 4.94 12.67
C LEU A 93 6.46 4.36 13.69
N LYS A 94 7.61 5.01 13.89
CA LYS A 94 8.59 4.60 14.91
C LYS A 94 8.01 4.68 16.33
N GLN A 95 7.26 5.75 16.64
CA GLN A 95 6.58 5.90 17.93
C GLN A 95 5.54 4.79 18.16
N ASN A 96 4.91 4.32 17.09
CA ASN A 96 3.97 3.19 17.10
C ASN A 96 4.66 1.81 17.08
N GLY A 97 5.98 1.74 17.25
CA GLY A 97 6.73 0.49 17.36
C GLY A 97 7.07 -0.19 16.04
N TYR A 98 6.89 0.48 14.90
CA TYR A 98 7.30 -0.08 13.61
C TYR A 98 8.81 0.06 13.39
N VAL A 99 9.40 -0.99 12.82
CA VAL A 99 10.75 -0.91 12.22
C VAL A 99 10.60 -0.38 10.80
N VAL A 100 11.38 0.64 10.46
CA VAL A 100 11.29 1.33 9.17
C VAL A 100 12.47 0.95 8.29
N TYR A 101 12.17 0.51 7.07
CA TYR A 101 13.14 0.24 6.02
C TYR A 101 12.91 1.17 4.83
N SER A 102 13.99 1.73 4.29
CA SER A 102 13.96 2.46 3.02
C SER A 102 14.34 1.53 1.89
N VAL A 103 13.60 1.57 0.79
CA VAL A 103 13.90 0.82 -0.43
C VAL A 103 14.59 1.76 -1.39
N GLU A 104 15.92 1.77 -1.37
CA GLU A 104 16.74 2.66 -2.20
C GLU A 104 18.10 2.02 -2.54
N GLN A 105 18.62 2.33 -3.72
CA GLN A 105 19.95 1.95 -4.16
C GLN A 105 20.99 2.88 -3.54
N THR A 106 21.67 2.40 -2.51
CA THR A 106 22.76 3.15 -1.85
C THR A 106 23.96 2.25 -1.61
N GLU A 107 25.15 2.84 -1.42
CA GLU A 107 26.39 2.10 -1.17
C GLU A 107 26.32 1.18 0.06
N ARG A 108 25.41 1.46 1.01
CA ARG A 108 25.21 0.70 2.24
C ARG A 108 23.89 -0.08 2.26
N SER A 109 23.22 -0.20 1.12
CA SER A 109 21.99 -0.99 1.01
C SER A 109 22.27 -2.48 1.21
N THR A 110 21.36 -3.19 1.87
CA THR A 110 21.37 -4.65 1.95
C THR A 110 20.55 -5.20 0.79
N MET A 111 21.08 -6.17 0.05
CA MET A 111 20.34 -6.83 -1.02
C MET A 111 19.10 -7.51 -0.45
N LEU A 112 17.96 -7.42 -1.16
CA LEU A 112 16.70 -8.00 -0.70
C LEU A 112 16.80 -9.52 -0.46
N THR A 113 17.63 -10.22 -1.24
CA THR A 113 17.88 -11.67 -1.09
C THR A 113 18.64 -12.02 0.18
N ASP A 114 19.35 -11.07 0.76
CA ASP A 114 20.24 -11.26 1.92
C ASP A 114 19.61 -10.67 3.20
N TRP A 115 18.45 -10.04 3.07
CA TRP A 115 17.76 -9.39 4.17
C TRP A 115 17.05 -10.41 5.08
N VAL A 116 17.21 -10.24 6.39
CA VAL A 116 16.64 -11.11 7.43
C VAL A 116 15.93 -10.23 8.47
N VAL A 117 14.74 -10.67 8.89
CA VAL A 117 13.89 -10.01 9.91
C VAL A 117 14.23 -10.49 11.31
#